data_AF-A0A372IXM5-F1
#
_entry.id   AF-A0A372IXM5-F1
#
_cell.length_a   1.000
_cell.length_b   1.000
_cell.length_c   1.000
_cell.angle_alpha   90.00
_cell.angle_beta   90.00
_cell.angle_gamma   90.00
#
_symmetry.space_group_name_H-M   'P 1'
#
loop_
_entity.id
_entity.type
_entity.pdbx_description
1 polymer ?
#
loop_
_entity_poly.entity_id
_entity_poly.type
_entity_poly.pdbx_seq_one_letter_code
_entity_poly.pdbx_strand_id
1 'polypeptide(L)' 'MTATRPTRSPHDLPDVARLTVGVLGGTGPQGRGLAVRLAAAGQRVLLGGRDAERCAEVAAGV' A
#
# COMPACT_ATOMS: atom_id res chain seq x y z
N MET A 1 30.01 29.02 -14.82
CA MET A 1 29.32 29.14 -13.53
C MET A 1 28.50 27.87 -13.33
N THR A 2 29.00 26.92 -12.54
CA THR A 2 28.34 25.61 -12.35
C THR A 2 27.35 25.73 -11.21
N ALA A 3 26.05 25.65 -11.49
CA ALA A 3 25.02 25.66 -10.47
C ALA A 3 25.08 24.36 -9.65
N THR A 4 25.28 24.46 -8.33
CA THR A 4 25.23 23.33 -7.41
C THR A 4 23.80 22.76 -7.38
N ARG A 5 23.62 21.49 -7.77
CA ARG A 5 22.33 20.80 -7.69
C ARG A 5 21.93 20.69 -6.21
N PRO A 6 20.72 21.08 -5.81
CA PRO A 6 20.29 20.91 -4.42
C PRO A 6 20.39 19.43 -4.03
N THR A 7 21.11 19.16 -2.95
CA THR A 7 21.25 17.82 -2.36
C THR A 7 19.94 17.47 -1.68
N ARG A 8 19.26 16.41 -2.13
CA ARG A 8 18.04 15.92 -1.46
C ARG A 8 18.34 15.57 -0.01
N SER A 9 17.41 15.90 0.88
CA SER A 9 17.40 15.42 2.24
C SER A 9 17.19 13.90 2.27
N PRO A 10 17.77 13.16 3.24
CA PRO A 10 17.44 11.76 3.47
C PRO A 10 15.95 11.49 3.74
N HIS A 11 15.18 12.54 4.09
CA HIS A 11 13.75 12.45 4.39
C HIS A 11 12.85 12.80 3.20
N ASP A 12 13.41 13.19 2.05
CA ASP A 12 12.65 13.46 0.85
C ASP A 12 12.17 12.13 0.24
N LEU A 13 10.91 11.77 0.52
CA LEU A 13 10.30 10.56 0.00
C LEU A 13 9.60 10.83 -1.35
N PRO A 14 9.61 9.86 -2.28
CA PRO A 14 8.84 9.98 -3.51
C PRO A 14 7.33 9.96 -3.21
N ASP A 15 6.55 10.61 -4.07
CA ASP A 15 5.09 10.46 -4.06
C ASP A 15 4.71 9.04 -4.49
N VAL A 16 3.93 8.37 -3.64
CA VAL A 16 3.43 7.01 -3.84
C VAL A 16 1.91 6.95 -3.92
N ALA A 17 1.21 8.10 -3.91
CA ALA A 17 -0.25 8.17 -3.82
C ALA A 17 -0.99 7.41 -4.96
N ARG A 18 -0.33 7.20 -6.10
CA ARG A 18 -0.92 6.53 -7.27
C ARG A 18 -0.54 5.06 -7.42
N LEU A 19 0.26 4.51 -6.50
CA LEU A 19 0.61 3.09 -6.54
C LEU A 19 -0.57 2.23 -6.07
N THR A 20 -0.63 0.99 -6.56
CA THR A 20 -1.52 -0.03 -6.02
C THR A 20 -0.70 -1.02 -5.21
N VAL A 21 -1.14 -1.35 -4.00
CA VAL A 21 -0.45 -2.26 -3.10
C VAL A 21 -1.16 -3.62 -3.10
N GLY A 22 -0.46 -4.67 -3.54
CA GLY A 22 -0.93 -6.05 -3.44
C GLY A 22 -0.47 -6.70 -2.13
N VAL A 23 -1.40 -7.28 -1.36
CA VAL A 23 -1.11 -7.95 -0.09
C VAL A 23 -1.39 -9.44 -0.21
N LEU A 24 -0.35 -10.24 -0.41
CA LEU A 24 -0.46 -11.70 -0.46
C LEU A 24 -0.61 -12.28 0.95
N GLY A 25 -1.56 -13.20 1.14
CA GLY A 25 -1.99 -13.60 2.48
C GLY A 25 -2.82 -12.52 3.17
N GLY A 26 -3.46 -11.64 2.39
CA GLY A 26 -4.19 -10.47 2.86
C GLY A 26 -5.35 -10.76 3.81
N THR A 27 -5.83 -12.00 3.85
CA THR A 27 -6.92 -12.44 4.74
C THR A 27 -6.46 -12.79 6.15
N GLY A 28 -5.15 -12.90 6.39
CA GLY A 28 -4.59 -13.11 7.73
C GLY A 28 -4.59 -11.84 8.59
N PRO A 29 -4.36 -11.93 9.91
CA PRO A 29 -4.41 -10.79 10.82
C PRO A 29 -3.47 -9.63 10.41
N GLN A 30 -2.23 -9.96 10.05
CA GLN A 30 -1.25 -8.97 9.60
C GLN A 30 -1.64 -8.34 8.26
N GLY A 31 -2.00 -9.17 7.28
CA GLY A 31 -2.38 -8.71 5.94
C GLY A 31 -3.58 -7.77 5.99
N ARG A 32 -4.60 -8.13 6.77
CA ARG A 32 -5.78 -7.29 6.98
C ARG A 32 -5.44 -6.00 7.70
N GLY A 33 -4.65 -6.05 8.77
CA GLY A 33 -4.23 -4.86 9.51
C GLY A 33 -3.46 -3.86 8.64
N LEU A 34 -2.56 -4.36 7.78
CA LEU A 34 -1.84 -3.53 6.81
C LEU A 34 -2.81 -2.91 5.78
N ALA A 35 -3.72 -3.71 5.24
CA ALA A 35 -4.69 -3.26 4.25
C ALA A 35 -5.59 -2.14 4.77
N VAL A 36 -6.11 -2.28 5.99
CA VAL A 36 -6.94 -1.23 6.65
C VAL A 36 -6.17 0.07 6.77
N ARG A 37 -4.90 0.03 7.21
CA ARG A 37 -4.11 1.25 7.39
C ARG A 37 -3.77 1.93 6.07
N LEU A 38 -3.41 1.16 5.05
CA LEU A 38 -3.09 1.68 3.73
C LEU A 38 -4.34 2.25 3.04
N ALA A 39 -5.46 1.53 3.07
CA ALA A 39 -6.73 1.99 2.53
C ALA A 39 -7.21 3.27 3.21
N ALA A 40 -7.11 3.36 4.55
CA ALA A 40 -7.42 4.58 5.30
C ALA A 40 -6.51 5.76 4.95
N ALA A 41 -5.27 5.50 4.51
CA ALA A 41 -4.36 6.51 4.00
C ALA A 41 -4.62 6.89 2.52
N GLY A 42 -5.67 6.35 1.91
CA GLY A 42 -6.07 6.63 0.52
C GLY A 42 -5.36 5.76 -0.53
N GLN A 43 -4.58 4.76 -0.12
CA GLN A 43 -3.92 3.85 -1.06
C GLN A 43 -4.92 2.85 -1.64
N ARG A 44 -4.75 2.52 -2.92
CA ARG A 44 -5.49 1.41 -3.54
C ARG A 44 -4.85 0.09 -3.12
N VAL A 45 -5.61 -0.77 -2.44
CA VAL A 45 -5.12 -2.06 -1.94
C VAL A 45 -5.83 -3.22 -2.63
N LEU A 46 -5.09 -4.26 -2.98
CA LEU A 46 -5.60 -5.53 -3.50
C LEU A 46 -5.24 -6.66 -2.54
N LEU A 47 -6.24 -7.38 -2.00
CA LEU A 47 -6.00 -8.56 -1.18
C LEU A 47 -5.83 -9.80 -2.06
N GLY A 48 -4.70 -10.49 -1.91
CA GLY A 48 -4.38 -11.72 -2.64
C GLY A 48 -4.35 -12.93 -1.71
N GLY A 49 -4.85 -14.06 -2.21
CA GLY A 49 -4.89 -15.32 -1.50
C GLY A 49 -5.20 -16.49 -2.43
N ARG A 50 -5.37 -17.67 -1.84
CA ARG A 50 -5.68 -18.91 -2.58
C ARG A 50 -7.17 -19.05 -2.93
N ASP A 51 -8.02 -18.28 -2.27
CA ASP A 51 -9.47 -18.30 -2.41
C ASP A 51 -9.90 -16.86 -2.71
N ALA A 52 -10.39 -16.63 -3.93
CA ALA A 52 -10.74 -15.31 -4.43
C ALA A 52 -12.00 -14.76 -3.76
N GLU A 53 -13.00 -15.61 -3.47
CA GLU A 53 -14.24 -15.21 -2.81
C GLU A 53 -13.94 -14.76 -1.38
N ARG A 54 -13.17 -15.55 -0.64
CA ARG A 54 -12.72 -15.17 0.71
C ARG A 54 -11.92 -13.86 0.71
N CYS A 55 -11.09 -13.61 -0.31
CA CYS A 55 -10.36 -12.34 -0.41
C CYS A 55 -11.31 -11.16 -0.66
N ALA A 56 -12.33 -11.34 -1.51
CA ALA A 56 -13.33 -10.31 -1.79
C ALA A 56 -14.17 -9.98 -0.55
N GLU A 57 -14.60 -10.99 0.21
CA GLU A 57 -15.32 -10.81 1.48
C GLU A 57 -14.51 -9.99 2.49
N VAL A 58 -13.24 -10.34 2.69
CA VAL A 58 -12.37 -9.59 3.61
C VAL A 58 -12.13 -8.18 3.08
N ALA A 59 -11.91 -8.00 1.78
CA ALA A 59 -11.69 -6.70 1.17
C ALA A 59 -12.91 -5.76 1.31
N ALA A 60 -14.13 -6.30 1.33
CA ALA A 60 -15.34 -5.51 1.55
C ALA A 60 -15.46 -4.95 2.99
N GLY A 61 -14.74 -5.54 3.94
CA GLY A 61 -14.69 -5.13 5.35
C GLY A 61 -13.38 -4.47 5.77
N VAL A 62 -12.57 -4.02 4.81
CA VAL A 62 -11.34 -3.23 4.98
C VAL A 62 -11.62 -1.79 4.57
#